data_AF-A0A936UJX7-F1
#
_entry.id   AF-A0A936UJX7-F1
#
_cell.length_a   1.000
_cell.length_b   1.000
_cell.length_c   1.000
_cell.angle_alpha   90.00
_cell.angle_beta   90.00
_cell.angle_gamma   90.00
#
_symmetry.space_group_name_H-M   'P 1'
#
loop_
_entity.id
_entity.type
_entity.pdbx_description
1 polymer ?
#
loop_
_entity_poly.entity_id
_entity_poly.type
_entity_poly.pdbx_seq_one_letter_code
_entity_poly.pdbx_strand_id
1 'polypeptide(L)'
;MPKLLVKLFITTIFILSLSGKSYSNKADTSLVIGTFRMSKVIDGDTFRFDGIDKSTRLLGIDTEETFKTDDAEQKTNEIAKYWDEFYKSERGDNKMPVKTDSPLGFEAWKWADEFFKDVEYVRLEKEDNERTIDIYGRYLVYLIAIKNGQEVNYNVECVRQGYSPYFNKYGNSKRFHQEFVDAQNYAIEKKLGIWDPDKKHYPDYDERLVWWNKRAEQLENYDKLYAGKENYFNLSSESDFKKLADNVGNEIIVFGGISDILTKKTPYLIRIPHNKEESFEIVVYEEYLNLINEMDIDTKQEYYIYAKGKLGIYKGKYQIELRNKDQIWME
;
A
#
# COMPACT_ATOMS: atom_id res chain seq x y z
N MET A 1 35.30 66.27 12.17
CA MET A 1 33.93 65.92 11.69
C MET A 1 34.07 65.24 10.33
N PRO A 2 33.29 64.21 10.00
CA PRO A 2 33.33 62.84 10.53
C PRO A 2 33.89 61.82 9.53
N LYS A 3 34.19 60.63 10.08
CA LYS A 3 34.83 59.47 9.46
C LYS A 3 33.95 58.80 8.39
N LEU A 4 34.59 58.39 7.29
CA LEU A 4 34.05 57.50 6.28
C LEU A 4 33.83 56.12 6.91
N LEU A 5 32.57 55.69 7.06
CA LEU A 5 32.19 54.37 7.54
C LEU A 5 31.70 53.56 6.34
N VAL A 6 32.59 52.75 5.77
CA VAL A 6 32.24 51.72 4.78
C VAL A 6 31.54 50.60 5.55
N LYS A 7 30.22 50.47 5.41
CA LYS A 7 29.48 49.30 5.89
C LYS A 7 29.72 48.15 4.92
N LEU A 8 30.61 47.25 5.30
CA LEU A 8 30.78 45.94 4.68
C LEU A 8 29.59 45.07 5.10
N PHE A 9 28.64 44.81 4.20
CA PHE A 9 27.62 43.78 4.40
C PHE A 9 28.29 42.42 4.19
N ILE A 10 28.63 41.74 5.28
CA ILE A 10 29.01 40.33 5.26
C ILE A 10 27.71 39.54 5.14
N THR A 11 27.45 39.02 3.94
CA THR A 11 26.40 38.01 3.72
C THR A 11 26.90 36.71 4.35
N THR A 12 26.46 36.44 5.59
CA THR A 12 26.71 35.16 6.26
C THR A 12 25.93 34.07 5.53
N ILE A 13 26.62 33.31 4.69
CA ILE A 13 26.11 32.04 4.13
C ILE A 13 26.07 31.05 5.28
N PHE A 14 24.87 30.74 5.77
CA PHE A 14 24.64 29.65 6.70
C PHE A 14 24.75 28.32 5.93
N ILE A 15 25.96 27.75 5.89
CA ILE A 15 26.14 26.36 5.48
C ILE A 15 25.63 25.51 6.64
N LEU A 16 24.37 25.05 6.57
CA LEU A 16 23.94 23.93 7.40
C LEU A 16 24.78 22.72 6.99
N SER A 17 25.84 22.44 7.74
CA SER A 17 26.48 21.15 7.74
C SER A 17 25.50 20.16 8.38
N LEU A 18 24.61 19.60 7.56
CA LEU A 18 23.99 18.32 7.87
C LEU A 18 25.14 17.33 7.98
N SER A 19 25.49 16.99 9.23
CA SER A 19 26.30 15.82 9.53
C SER A 19 25.51 14.61 9.07
N GLY A 20 25.67 14.27 7.79
CA GLY A 20 25.22 13.01 7.24
C GLY A 20 25.82 11.91 8.08
N LYS A 21 25.01 11.29 8.94
CA LYS A 21 25.27 9.92 9.35
C LYS A 21 25.24 9.13 8.06
N SER A 22 26.42 8.81 7.54
CA SER A 22 26.63 7.81 6.52
C SER A 22 26.16 6.48 7.10
N TYR A 23 24.86 6.19 6.98
CA TYR A 23 24.37 4.83 7.07
C TYR A 23 24.87 4.12 5.82
N SER A 24 26.10 3.62 5.89
CA SER A 24 26.57 2.57 5.01
C SER A 24 25.84 1.28 5.40
N ASN A 25 24.53 1.23 5.16
CA ASN A 25 23.85 -0.03 4.94
C ASN A 25 24.34 -0.49 3.57
N LYS A 26 25.35 -1.36 3.56
CA LYS A 26 25.68 -2.13 2.37
C LYS A 26 24.36 -2.78 1.94
N ALA A 27 23.78 -2.31 0.83
CA ALA A 27 22.50 -2.80 0.34
C ALA A 27 22.57 -4.33 0.32
N ASP A 28 21.62 -4.99 0.98
CA ASP A 28 21.51 -6.44 0.87
C ASP A 28 21.20 -6.75 -0.59
N THR A 29 22.24 -7.19 -1.32
CA THR A 29 22.15 -7.45 -2.74
C THR A 29 21.15 -8.57 -3.04
N SER A 30 20.74 -9.38 -2.05
CA SER A 30 19.71 -10.41 -2.23
C SER A 30 18.31 -9.83 -2.49
N LEU A 31 18.07 -8.58 -2.06
CA LEU A 31 16.81 -7.89 -2.26
C LEU A 31 16.76 -7.09 -3.56
N VAL A 32 17.91 -6.88 -4.21
CA VAL A 32 17.99 -6.19 -5.51
C VAL A 32 17.44 -7.11 -6.60
N ILE A 33 16.41 -6.66 -7.31
CA ILE A 33 15.89 -7.34 -8.51
C ILE A 33 16.83 -7.09 -9.68
N GLY A 34 17.28 -5.84 -9.83
CA GLY A 34 18.19 -5.42 -10.88
C GLY A 34 18.20 -3.92 -11.08
N THR A 35 18.99 -3.49 -12.05
CA THR A 35 19.01 -2.12 -12.55
C THR A 35 18.35 -2.11 -13.92
N PHE A 36 17.36 -1.24 -14.09
CA PHE A 36 16.55 -1.17 -15.29
C PHE A 36 16.53 0.25 -15.83
N ARG A 37 16.43 0.37 -17.15
CA ARG A 37 16.16 1.66 -17.79
C ARG A 37 14.69 2.00 -17.61
N MET A 38 14.41 3.21 -17.19
CA MET A 38 13.02 3.67 -17.07
C MET A 38 12.52 4.12 -18.44
N SER A 39 11.41 3.57 -18.91
CA SER A 39 10.86 3.90 -20.23
C SER A 39 9.64 4.81 -20.20
N LYS A 40 8.86 4.80 -19.11
CA LYS A 40 7.72 5.70 -18.98
C LYS A 40 7.28 5.90 -17.52
N VAL A 41 6.98 7.15 -17.16
CA VAL A 41 6.17 7.50 -15.98
C VAL A 41 4.70 7.49 -16.42
N ILE A 42 3.89 6.62 -15.81
CA ILE A 42 2.46 6.47 -16.15
C ILE A 42 1.59 7.28 -15.18
N ASP A 43 1.95 7.25 -13.91
CA ASP A 43 1.28 7.92 -12.80
C ASP A 43 2.31 8.16 -11.68
N GLY A 44 1.94 8.83 -10.59
CA GLY A 44 2.83 9.10 -9.45
C GLY A 44 3.40 7.85 -8.77
N ASP A 45 2.70 6.72 -8.84
CA ASP A 45 3.10 5.42 -8.26
C ASP A 45 3.20 4.28 -9.29
N THR A 46 3.17 4.59 -10.59
CA THR A 46 3.11 3.59 -11.66
C THR A 46 4.09 3.92 -12.80
N PHE A 47 5.00 2.99 -13.07
CA PHE A 47 6.13 3.16 -13.99
C PHE A 47 6.28 1.97 -14.95
N ARG A 48 6.96 2.18 -16.08
CA ARG A 48 7.42 1.13 -16.99
C ARG A 48 8.94 1.12 -17.06
N PHE A 49 9.49 -0.09 -17.13
CA PHE A 49 10.91 -0.35 -17.20
C PHE A 49 11.22 -1.26 -18.39
N ASP A 50 12.34 -1.03 -19.06
CA ASP A 50 12.79 -1.89 -20.15
C ASP A 50 13.42 -3.17 -19.59
N GLY A 51 13.08 -4.32 -20.18
CA GLY A 51 13.68 -5.62 -19.84
C GLY A 51 13.15 -6.31 -18.58
N ILE A 52 12.16 -5.73 -17.90
CA ILE A 52 11.46 -6.41 -16.80
C ILE A 52 10.36 -7.33 -17.36
N ASP A 53 10.22 -8.54 -16.81
CA ASP A 53 9.27 -9.56 -17.28
C ASP A 53 7.85 -9.40 -16.68
N LYS A 54 7.69 -8.51 -15.69
CA LYS A 54 6.42 -8.21 -15.02
C LYS A 54 6.30 -6.72 -14.71
N SER A 55 5.08 -6.24 -14.52
CA SER A 55 4.84 -4.91 -13.99
C SER A 55 5.19 -4.82 -12.50
N THR A 56 5.32 -3.61 -12.00
CA THR A 56 5.69 -3.31 -10.61
C THR A 56 4.54 -2.62 -9.88
N ARG A 57 4.49 -2.77 -8.56
CA ARG A 57 3.73 -1.94 -7.63
C ARG A 57 4.71 -1.36 -6.62
N LEU A 58 4.77 -0.03 -6.54
CA LEU A 58 5.62 0.64 -5.57
C LEU A 58 5.05 0.43 -4.15
N LEU A 59 5.94 0.11 -3.22
CA LEU A 59 5.62 -0.13 -1.82
C LEU A 59 5.54 1.17 -1.01
N GLY A 60 4.64 1.22 -0.03
CA GLY A 60 4.52 2.34 0.90
C GLY A 60 3.89 3.61 0.30
N ILE A 61 3.45 3.57 -0.97
CA ILE A 61 2.77 4.68 -1.63
C ILE A 61 1.50 4.21 -2.37
N ASP A 62 0.53 5.12 -2.43
CA ASP A 62 -0.67 5.09 -3.26
C ASP A 62 -0.98 6.54 -3.62
N THR A 63 -0.58 6.99 -4.82
CA THR A 63 -0.86 8.36 -5.28
C THR A 63 -2.31 8.46 -5.74
N GLU A 64 -2.84 9.69 -5.78
CA GLU A 64 -4.12 9.95 -6.46
C GLU A 64 -3.99 9.65 -7.95
N GLU A 65 -5.11 9.33 -8.60
CA GLU A 65 -5.09 8.91 -10.00
C GLU A 65 -4.96 10.13 -10.92
N THR A 66 -4.31 9.93 -12.06
CA THR A 66 -4.29 10.91 -13.15
C THR A 66 -4.95 10.38 -14.42
N PHE A 67 -5.54 11.30 -15.20
CA PHE A 67 -6.11 10.98 -16.50
C PHE A 67 -5.02 10.45 -17.44
N LYS A 68 -5.25 9.26 -18.01
CA LYS A 68 -4.29 8.57 -18.90
C LYS A 68 -4.56 8.88 -20.38
N THR A 69 -4.83 10.15 -20.70
CA THR A 69 -5.16 10.65 -22.05
C THR A 69 -4.38 11.90 -22.41
N ASP A 70 -4.22 12.19 -23.70
CA ASP A 70 -3.42 13.34 -24.18
C ASP A 70 -3.97 14.71 -23.74
N ASP A 71 -5.26 14.77 -23.41
CA ASP A 71 -5.97 15.96 -22.89
C ASP A 71 -6.06 16.00 -21.35
N ALA A 72 -5.23 15.22 -20.64
CA ALA A 72 -5.24 15.11 -19.18
C ALA A 72 -5.21 16.49 -18.48
N GLU A 73 -4.33 17.40 -18.93
CA GLU A 73 -4.23 18.74 -18.36
C GLU A 73 -5.54 19.52 -18.48
N GLN A 74 -6.20 19.45 -19.64
CA GLN A 74 -7.47 20.12 -19.87
C GLN A 74 -8.56 19.55 -18.96
N LYS A 75 -8.67 18.22 -18.88
CA LYS A 75 -9.65 17.54 -18.00
C LYS A 75 -9.41 17.86 -16.54
N THR A 76 -8.17 17.82 -16.08
CA THR A 76 -7.77 18.22 -14.73
C THR A 76 -8.15 19.66 -14.43
N ASN A 77 -7.84 20.60 -15.33
CA ASN A 77 -8.20 22.02 -15.16
C ASN A 77 -9.71 22.25 -15.15
N GLU A 78 -10.47 21.41 -15.85
CA GLU A 78 -11.93 21.48 -15.85
C GLU A 78 -12.51 20.99 -14.52
N ILE A 79 -12.15 19.78 -14.08
CA ILE A 79 -12.67 19.22 -12.81
C ILE A 79 -12.23 20.04 -11.60
N ALA A 80 -11.08 20.70 -11.65
CA ALA A 80 -10.60 21.55 -10.56
C ALA A 80 -11.56 22.72 -10.22
N LYS A 81 -12.39 23.15 -11.18
CA LYS A 81 -13.35 24.25 -10.98
C LYS A 81 -14.54 23.85 -10.10
N TYR A 82 -14.84 22.55 -10.02
CA TYR A 82 -15.99 21.99 -9.29
C TYR A 82 -15.59 20.72 -8.52
N TRP A 83 -14.35 20.70 -8.01
CA TRP A 83 -13.72 19.51 -7.43
C TRP A 83 -14.56 18.82 -6.35
N ASP A 84 -15.11 19.59 -5.41
CA ASP A 84 -15.87 19.03 -4.29
C ASP A 84 -17.14 18.32 -4.78
N GLU A 85 -17.80 18.87 -5.79
CA GLU A 85 -18.99 18.29 -6.41
C GLU A 85 -18.64 17.06 -7.25
N PHE A 86 -17.52 17.13 -7.99
CA PHE A 86 -16.97 16.01 -8.74
C PHE A 86 -16.66 14.84 -7.82
N TYR A 87 -15.84 15.06 -6.77
CA TYR A 87 -15.47 14.00 -5.84
C TYR A 87 -16.69 13.41 -5.11
N LYS A 88 -17.64 14.26 -4.71
CA LYS A 88 -18.89 13.79 -4.10
C LYS A 88 -19.70 12.90 -5.06
N SER A 89 -19.75 13.24 -6.35
CA SER A 89 -20.39 12.40 -7.36
C SER A 89 -19.68 11.06 -7.53
N GLU A 90 -18.34 11.07 -7.58
CA GLU A 90 -17.52 9.86 -7.68
C GLU A 90 -17.67 8.95 -6.46
N ARG A 91 -17.74 9.54 -5.26
CA ARG A 91 -17.99 8.77 -4.02
C ARG A 91 -19.41 8.20 -4.01
N GLY A 92 -20.42 8.97 -4.39
CA GLY A 92 -21.81 8.53 -4.39
C GLY A 92 -22.23 7.96 -3.03
N ASP A 93 -22.84 6.78 -3.03
CA ASP A 93 -23.27 6.06 -1.81
C ASP A 93 -22.21 5.07 -1.29
N ASN A 94 -20.98 5.10 -1.84
CA ASN A 94 -19.91 4.22 -1.36
C ASN A 94 -19.57 4.55 0.10
N LYS A 95 -19.62 3.52 0.94
CA LYS A 95 -19.25 3.64 2.35
C LYS A 95 -17.76 3.92 2.52
N MET A 96 -16.93 3.34 1.66
CA MET A 96 -15.47 3.46 1.69
C MET A 96 -14.97 4.59 0.77
N PRO A 97 -13.79 5.16 1.04
CA PRO A 97 -13.12 6.10 0.15
C PRO A 97 -12.92 5.53 -1.26
N VAL A 98 -13.16 6.35 -2.29
CA VAL A 98 -13.03 5.95 -3.71
C VAL A 98 -11.76 6.53 -4.33
N LYS A 99 -11.20 5.90 -5.36
CA LYS A 99 -10.14 6.51 -6.18
C LYS A 99 -10.76 7.05 -7.47
N THR A 100 -10.38 8.25 -7.86
CA THR A 100 -10.84 8.92 -9.09
C THR A 100 -9.76 9.86 -9.61
N ASP A 101 -9.75 10.18 -10.90
CA ASP A 101 -8.79 11.12 -11.45
C ASP A 101 -8.89 12.47 -10.72
N SER A 102 -7.75 13.05 -10.33
CA SER A 102 -7.73 14.28 -9.53
C SER A 102 -6.71 15.31 -10.01
N PRO A 103 -6.89 16.60 -9.64
CA PRO A 103 -5.88 17.61 -9.89
C PRO A 103 -4.54 17.32 -9.20
N LEU A 104 -4.56 16.81 -7.97
CA LEU A 104 -3.32 16.46 -7.29
C LEU A 104 -2.67 15.19 -7.87
N GLY A 105 -3.42 14.22 -8.38
CA GLY A 105 -2.88 13.06 -9.08
C GLY A 105 -2.13 13.47 -10.35
N PHE A 106 -2.67 14.42 -11.11
CA PHE A 106 -1.96 15.03 -12.23
C PHE A 106 -0.70 15.81 -11.81
N GLU A 107 -0.74 16.52 -10.68
CA GLU A 107 0.45 17.16 -10.11
C GLU A 107 1.51 16.14 -9.71
N ALA A 108 1.12 15.04 -9.06
CA ALA A 108 2.00 13.95 -8.66
C ALA A 108 2.68 13.29 -9.88
N TRP A 109 1.92 13.05 -10.95
CA TRP A 109 2.47 12.55 -12.21
C TRP A 109 3.48 13.52 -12.82
N LYS A 110 3.15 14.82 -12.92
CA LYS A 110 4.09 15.84 -13.42
C LYS A 110 5.37 15.91 -12.57
N TRP A 111 5.22 15.86 -11.26
CA TRP A 111 6.36 15.83 -10.35
C TRP A 111 7.22 14.59 -10.55
N ALA A 112 6.62 13.41 -10.72
CA ALA A 112 7.33 12.17 -10.99
C ALA A 112 8.12 12.27 -12.31
N ASP A 113 7.48 12.76 -13.38
CA ASP A 113 8.13 12.97 -14.68
C ASP A 113 9.35 13.89 -14.57
N GLU A 114 9.17 15.04 -13.91
CA GLU A 114 10.25 15.99 -13.63
C GLU A 114 11.33 15.41 -12.70
N PHE A 115 10.95 14.61 -11.70
CA PHE A 115 11.89 13.97 -10.78
C PHE A 115 12.85 13.04 -11.52
N PHE A 116 12.36 12.34 -12.54
CA PHE A 116 13.14 11.34 -13.29
C PHE A 116 13.70 11.85 -14.63
N LYS A 117 13.49 13.11 -15.01
CA LYS A 117 13.94 13.66 -16.31
C LYS A 117 15.45 13.45 -16.59
N ASP A 118 16.27 13.46 -15.54
CA ASP A 118 17.73 13.29 -15.60
C ASP A 118 18.19 11.92 -15.05
N VAL A 119 17.26 10.97 -14.89
CA VAL A 119 17.51 9.63 -14.33
C VAL A 119 17.17 8.58 -15.38
N GLU A 120 18.20 8.07 -16.05
CA GLU A 120 18.01 7.04 -17.08
C GLU A 120 17.81 5.64 -16.48
N TYR A 121 18.57 5.31 -15.42
CA TYR A 121 18.55 4.00 -14.78
C TYR A 121 18.14 4.08 -13.33
N VAL A 122 17.38 3.08 -12.92
CA VAL A 122 16.89 2.92 -11.55
C VAL A 122 17.18 1.51 -11.06
N ARG A 123 17.36 1.36 -9.76
CA ARG A 123 17.46 0.06 -9.12
C ARG A 123 16.14 -0.30 -8.47
N LEU A 124 15.63 -1.49 -8.76
CA LEU A 124 14.43 -2.03 -8.13
C LEU A 124 14.82 -2.98 -7.00
N GLU A 125 14.25 -2.77 -5.82
CA GLU A 125 14.54 -3.56 -4.63
C GLU A 125 13.26 -4.09 -3.99
N LYS A 126 13.28 -5.34 -3.52
CA LYS A 126 12.19 -5.99 -2.80
C LYS A 126 12.15 -5.57 -1.33
N GLU A 127 11.01 -5.72 -0.68
CA GLU A 127 10.91 -5.64 0.80
C GLU A 127 11.66 -6.79 1.46
N ASP A 128 11.30 -8.02 1.08
CA ASP A 128 11.86 -9.26 1.57
C ASP A 128 11.82 -10.34 0.47
N ASN A 129 12.19 -11.57 0.80
CA ASN A 129 12.18 -12.70 -0.15
C ASN A 129 10.92 -13.58 -0.05
N GLU A 130 10.00 -13.31 0.87
CA GLU A 130 8.78 -14.11 1.04
C GLU A 130 7.64 -13.56 0.19
N ARG A 131 7.41 -12.24 0.24
CA ARG A 131 6.33 -11.57 -0.47
C ARG A 131 6.89 -10.63 -1.53
N THR A 132 7.38 -11.24 -2.62
CA THR A 132 8.02 -10.51 -3.73
C THR A 132 7.05 -10.09 -4.83
N ILE A 133 5.89 -10.75 -4.90
CA ILE A 133 4.86 -10.57 -5.92
C ILE A 133 3.52 -10.36 -5.21
N ASP A 134 2.70 -9.44 -5.71
CA ASP A 134 1.33 -9.28 -5.22
C ASP A 134 0.34 -10.27 -5.85
N ILE A 135 -0.89 -10.31 -5.34
CA ILE A 135 -1.95 -11.17 -5.90
C ILE A 135 -2.24 -10.86 -7.38
N TYR A 136 -1.80 -9.72 -7.93
CA TYR A 136 -1.99 -9.37 -9.33
C TYR A 136 -0.83 -9.80 -10.24
N GLY A 137 0.23 -10.41 -9.68
CA GLY A 137 1.41 -10.84 -10.42
C GLY A 137 2.45 -9.73 -10.61
N ARG A 138 2.36 -8.63 -9.85
CA ARG A 138 3.28 -7.48 -9.94
C ARG A 138 4.41 -7.61 -8.94
N TYR A 139 5.62 -7.23 -9.32
CA TYR A 139 6.73 -7.09 -8.37
C TYR A 139 6.43 -6.00 -7.35
N LEU A 140 6.59 -6.32 -6.07
CA LEU A 140 6.51 -5.36 -4.96
C LEU A 140 7.87 -4.72 -4.73
N VAL A 141 8.00 -3.42 -5.01
CA VAL A 141 9.31 -2.78 -5.11
C VAL A 141 9.44 -1.41 -4.45
N TYR A 142 10.66 -1.14 -3.98
CA TYR A 142 11.22 0.19 -3.82
C TYR A 142 11.97 0.59 -5.08
N LEU A 143 11.78 1.85 -5.50
CA LEU A 143 12.40 2.44 -6.67
C LEU A 143 13.54 3.36 -6.22
N ILE A 144 14.78 2.90 -6.40
CA ILE A 144 15.98 3.65 -6.00
C ILE A 144 16.57 4.36 -7.21
N ALA A 145 16.48 5.69 -7.22
CA ALA A 145 17.07 6.56 -8.24
C ALA A 145 18.50 6.96 -7.85
N ILE A 146 19.40 7.07 -8.82
CA ILE A 146 20.74 7.64 -8.58
C ILE A 146 20.73 9.07 -9.12
N LYS A 147 20.73 10.06 -8.23
CA LYS A 147 20.70 11.49 -8.57
C LYS A 147 21.96 12.16 -8.03
N ASN A 148 22.76 12.75 -8.91
CA ASN A 148 24.02 13.42 -8.55
C ASN A 148 24.97 12.53 -7.71
N GLY A 149 25.05 11.24 -8.05
CA GLY A 149 25.85 10.26 -7.31
C GLY A 149 25.28 9.84 -5.95
N GLN A 150 24.08 10.28 -5.60
CA GLN A 150 23.38 9.90 -4.38
C GLN A 150 22.18 9.00 -4.69
N GLU A 151 21.98 7.98 -3.88
CA GLU A 151 20.80 7.12 -3.96
C GLU A 151 19.62 7.79 -3.27
N VAL A 152 18.48 7.81 -3.94
CA VAL A 152 17.23 8.38 -3.45
C VAL A 152 16.13 7.33 -3.59
N ASN A 153 15.54 6.95 -2.46
CA ASN A 153 14.35 6.11 -2.44
C ASN A 153 13.13 6.95 -2.87
N TYR A 154 12.68 6.76 -4.11
CA TYR A 154 11.56 7.54 -4.67
C TYR A 154 10.27 7.34 -3.88
N ASN A 155 10.03 6.15 -3.32
CA ASN A 155 8.81 5.87 -2.57
C ASN A 155 8.74 6.76 -1.31
N VAL A 156 9.84 6.82 -0.54
CA VAL A 156 9.95 7.69 0.64
C VAL A 156 9.89 9.16 0.21
N GLU A 157 10.52 9.51 -0.91
CA GLU A 157 10.50 10.86 -1.44
C GLU A 157 9.10 11.33 -1.82
N CYS A 158 8.31 10.47 -2.48
CA CYS A 158 6.94 10.72 -2.87
C CYS A 158 6.07 11.06 -1.64
N VAL A 159 6.28 10.34 -0.53
CA VAL A 159 5.61 10.66 0.75
C VAL A 159 6.12 11.98 1.32
N ARG A 160 7.42 12.22 1.28
CA ARG A 160 8.05 13.44 1.82
C ARG A 160 7.60 14.70 1.10
N GLN A 161 7.33 14.61 -0.21
CA GLN A 161 6.80 15.71 -1.02
C GLN A 161 5.27 15.85 -0.91
N GLY A 162 4.61 14.95 -0.17
CA GLY A 162 3.16 14.99 0.05
C GLY A 162 2.33 14.50 -1.13
N TYR A 163 2.90 13.77 -2.10
CA TYR A 163 2.12 13.21 -3.22
C TYR A 163 1.43 11.89 -2.87
N SER A 164 1.80 11.30 -1.75
CA SER A 164 1.16 10.12 -1.20
C SER A 164 1.27 10.15 0.33
N PRO A 165 0.28 9.63 1.07
CA PRO A 165 0.50 9.26 2.46
C PRO A 165 1.43 8.03 2.53
N TYR A 166 1.94 7.71 3.70
CA TYR A 166 2.57 6.41 3.92
C TYR A 166 1.51 5.31 3.85
N PHE A 167 1.44 4.63 2.70
CA PHE A 167 0.44 3.62 2.40
C PHE A 167 0.85 2.25 2.94
N ASN A 168 0.57 2.01 4.22
CA ASN A 168 0.88 0.78 4.95
C ASN A 168 -0.27 -0.25 5.02
N LYS A 169 -1.32 -0.09 4.20
CA LYS A 169 -2.51 -0.98 4.16
C LYS A 169 -2.18 -2.48 4.12
N TYR A 170 -1.03 -2.82 3.53
CA TYR A 170 -0.55 -4.19 3.36
C TYR A 170 0.65 -4.54 4.26
N GLY A 171 0.81 -3.82 5.38
CA GLY A 171 1.85 -4.00 6.37
C GLY A 171 2.82 -2.81 6.42
N ASN A 172 3.42 -2.60 7.58
CA ASN A 172 4.52 -1.65 7.72
C ASN A 172 5.76 -2.16 6.96
N SER A 173 6.46 -1.26 6.28
CA SER A 173 7.77 -1.52 5.67
C SER A 173 8.76 -2.01 6.73
N LYS A 174 9.32 -3.22 6.57
CA LYS A 174 10.33 -3.74 7.51
C LYS A 174 11.65 -2.99 7.37
N ARG A 175 11.92 -2.45 6.17
CA ARG A 175 13.17 -1.76 5.83
C ARG A 175 13.16 -0.25 6.06
N PHE A 176 12.04 0.41 5.77
CA PHE A 176 11.97 1.87 5.65
C PHE A 176 10.84 2.49 6.47
N HIS A 177 10.24 1.77 7.44
CA HIS A 177 9.10 2.28 8.23
C HIS A 177 9.35 3.67 8.80
N GLN A 178 10.48 3.86 9.50
CA GLN A 178 10.77 5.14 10.15
C GLN A 178 10.98 6.25 9.11
N GLU A 179 11.64 5.96 7.99
CA GLU A 179 11.84 6.94 6.92
C GLU A 179 10.51 7.40 6.32
N PHE A 180 9.55 6.49 6.13
CA PHE A 180 8.20 6.84 5.69
C PHE A 180 7.44 7.66 6.74
N VAL A 181 7.52 7.29 8.02
CA VAL A 181 6.87 8.03 9.11
C VAL A 181 7.43 9.45 9.19
N ASP A 182 8.76 9.60 9.15
CA ASP A 182 9.42 10.90 9.18
C ASP A 182 9.08 11.74 7.94
N ALA A 183 9.05 11.11 6.76
CA ALA A 183 8.64 11.73 5.50
C ALA A 183 7.20 12.25 5.56
N GLN A 184 6.26 11.45 6.06
CA GLN A 184 4.86 11.85 6.18
C GLN A 184 4.71 13.00 7.17
N ASN A 185 5.35 12.90 8.34
CA ASN A 185 5.32 13.97 9.35
C ASN A 185 5.87 15.28 8.79
N TYR A 186 6.97 15.22 8.03
CA TYR A 186 7.53 16.39 7.35
C TYR A 186 6.52 17.01 6.36
N ALA A 187 5.88 16.18 5.52
CA ALA A 187 4.90 16.65 4.54
C ALA A 187 3.67 17.29 5.20
N ILE A 188 3.19 16.73 6.32
CA ILE A 188 2.11 17.30 7.14
C ILE A 188 2.54 18.65 7.73
N GLU A 189 3.70 18.71 8.39
CA GLU A 189 4.20 19.94 9.03
C GLU A 189 4.36 21.08 8.00
N LYS A 190 4.82 20.74 6.81
CA LYS A 190 5.04 21.70 5.71
C LYS A 190 3.80 21.92 4.84
N LYS A 191 2.69 21.24 5.11
CA LYS A 191 1.45 21.29 4.32
C LYS A 191 1.71 21.08 2.83
N LEU A 192 2.39 19.98 2.49
CA LEU A 192 2.75 19.66 1.11
C LEU A 192 1.71 18.73 0.48
N GLY A 193 1.45 18.90 -0.82
CA GLY A 193 0.64 17.98 -1.63
C GLY A 193 -0.74 17.71 -1.01
N ILE A 194 -1.02 16.44 -0.66
CA ILE A 194 -2.29 16.00 -0.04
C ILE A 194 -2.54 16.60 1.36
N TRP A 195 -1.53 17.25 1.95
CA TRP A 195 -1.63 17.91 3.25
C TRP A 195 -1.80 19.44 3.13
N ASP A 196 -1.84 19.96 1.90
CA ASP A 196 -2.11 21.36 1.61
C ASP A 196 -3.63 21.59 1.48
N PRO A 197 -4.29 22.28 2.43
CA PRO A 197 -5.73 22.47 2.40
C PRO A 197 -6.22 23.31 1.21
N ASP A 198 -5.33 24.05 0.54
CA ASP A 198 -5.70 24.87 -0.61
C ASP A 198 -5.70 24.06 -1.92
N LYS A 199 -5.09 22.87 -1.93
CA LYS A 199 -5.04 21.97 -3.09
C LYS A 199 -6.32 21.16 -3.26
N LYS A 200 -6.47 20.59 -4.45
CA LYS A 200 -7.64 19.78 -4.85
C LYS A 200 -7.22 18.32 -4.87
N HIS A 201 -7.27 17.74 -3.68
CA HIS A 201 -6.90 16.37 -3.37
C HIS A 201 -8.12 15.64 -2.77
N TYR A 202 -8.04 14.32 -2.60
CA TYR A 202 -9.11 13.56 -1.96
C TYR A 202 -9.36 14.10 -0.54
N PRO A 203 -10.61 14.40 -0.16
CA PRO A 203 -10.92 14.99 1.14
C PRO A 203 -10.97 13.98 2.29
N ASP A 204 -10.70 12.68 2.05
CA ASP A 204 -10.95 11.59 3.01
C ASP A 204 -9.68 10.86 3.46
N TYR A 205 -8.52 11.53 3.47
CA TYR A 205 -7.28 10.94 3.98
C TYR A 205 -7.35 10.55 5.46
N ASP A 206 -8.07 11.29 6.31
CA ASP A 206 -8.26 10.91 7.71
C ASP A 206 -8.96 9.55 7.84
N GLU A 207 -9.98 9.29 7.02
CA GLU A 207 -10.69 8.01 6.95
C GLU A 207 -9.79 6.89 6.41
N ARG A 208 -9.05 7.17 5.33
CA ARG A 208 -8.09 6.22 4.73
C ARG A 208 -7.00 5.81 5.70
N LEU A 209 -6.42 6.77 6.44
CA LEU A 209 -5.35 6.50 7.39
C LEU A 209 -5.83 5.62 8.54
N VAL A 210 -7.03 5.87 9.09
CA VAL A 210 -7.60 4.98 10.13
C VAL A 210 -7.71 3.55 9.60
N TRP A 211 -8.25 3.39 8.40
CA TRP A 211 -8.41 2.08 7.77
C TRP A 211 -7.07 1.38 7.50
N TRP A 212 -6.13 2.07 6.86
CA TRP A 212 -4.85 1.47 6.47
C TRP A 212 -3.96 1.15 7.67
N ASN A 213 -3.91 2.05 8.66
CA ASN A 213 -3.17 1.81 9.90
C ASN A 213 -3.75 0.63 10.68
N LYS A 214 -5.08 0.49 10.75
CA LYS A 214 -5.69 -0.67 11.41
C LYS A 214 -5.31 -1.98 10.73
N ARG A 215 -5.28 -2.01 9.39
CA ARG A 215 -4.82 -3.19 8.64
C ARG A 215 -3.34 -3.48 8.84
N ALA A 216 -2.50 -2.45 8.92
CA ALA A 216 -1.08 -2.60 9.23
C ALA A 216 -0.87 -3.18 10.64
N GLU A 217 -1.60 -2.65 11.63
CA GLU A 217 -1.61 -3.14 13.01
C GLU A 217 -2.02 -4.61 13.08
N GLN A 218 -3.07 -5.02 12.36
CA GLN A 218 -3.51 -6.43 12.34
C GLN A 218 -2.43 -7.38 11.82
N LEU A 219 -1.71 -6.99 10.76
CA LEU A 219 -0.58 -7.76 10.24
C LEU A 219 0.56 -7.83 11.25
N GLU A 220 0.91 -6.70 11.87
CA GLU A 220 1.97 -6.64 12.87
C GLU A 220 1.63 -7.45 14.13
N ASN A 221 0.38 -7.42 14.58
CA ASN A 221 -0.11 -8.24 15.68
C ASN A 221 -0.04 -9.72 15.32
N TYR A 222 -0.45 -10.09 14.10
CA TYR A 222 -0.32 -11.46 13.62
C TYR A 222 1.14 -11.94 13.67
N ASP A 223 2.05 -11.15 13.10
CA ASP A 223 3.46 -11.50 13.03
C ASP A 223 4.09 -11.64 14.44
N LYS A 224 3.74 -10.74 15.37
CA LYS A 224 4.25 -10.76 16.75
C LYS A 224 3.70 -11.91 17.58
N LEU A 225 2.40 -12.20 17.45
CA LEU A 225 1.70 -13.08 18.37
C LEU A 225 1.53 -14.49 17.83
N TYR A 226 1.48 -14.68 16.52
CA TYR A 226 1.00 -15.94 15.93
C TYR A 226 1.90 -16.54 14.86
N ALA A 227 2.71 -15.75 14.15
CA ALA A 227 3.59 -16.29 13.12
C ALA A 227 4.50 -17.40 13.67
N GLY A 228 4.55 -18.53 12.95
CA GLY A 228 5.34 -19.70 13.32
C GLY A 228 4.71 -20.62 14.38
N LYS A 229 3.53 -20.30 14.94
CA LYS A 229 2.79 -21.23 15.80
C LYS A 229 2.16 -22.36 14.96
N GLU A 230 2.19 -23.59 15.49
CA GLU A 230 1.83 -24.83 14.79
C GLU A 230 0.47 -24.80 14.06
N ASN A 231 -0.55 -24.14 14.64
CA ASN A 231 -1.91 -24.13 14.12
C ASN A 231 -2.36 -22.78 13.54
N TYR A 232 -1.45 -21.82 13.36
CA TYR A 232 -1.78 -20.50 12.80
C TYR A 232 -1.19 -20.36 11.41
N PHE A 233 -2.01 -19.90 10.46
CA PHE A 233 -1.62 -19.79 9.05
C PHE A 233 -2.03 -18.44 8.47
N ASN A 234 -1.07 -17.65 7.99
CA ASN A 234 -1.37 -16.43 7.23
C ASN A 234 -1.63 -16.82 5.78
N LEU A 235 -2.86 -16.64 5.31
CA LEU A 235 -3.25 -17.05 3.95
C LEU A 235 -2.58 -16.21 2.86
N SER A 236 -1.97 -15.08 3.19
CA SER A 236 -1.13 -14.32 2.25
C SER A 236 0.32 -14.83 2.17
N SER A 237 0.73 -15.72 3.07
CA SER A 237 2.07 -16.33 3.07
C SER A 237 2.09 -17.62 2.25
N GLU A 238 2.97 -17.68 1.25
CA GLU A 238 3.21 -18.86 0.43
C GLU A 238 3.61 -20.09 1.26
N SER A 239 4.45 -19.89 2.28
CA SER A 239 4.90 -21.00 3.12
C SER A 239 3.78 -21.55 3.99
N ASP A 240 2.93 -20.68 4.53
CA ASP A 240 1.83 -21.11 5.40
C ASP A 240 0.71 -21.75 4.59
N PHE A 241 0.39 -21.19 3.41
CA PHE A 241 -0.61 -21.76 2.52
C PHE A 241 -0.22 -23.18 2.08
N LYS A 242 1.05 -23.43 1.73
CA LYS A 242 1.55 -24.78 1.41
C LYS A 242 1.40 -25.77 2.57
N LYS A 243 1.69 -25.32 3.81
CA LYS A 243 1.59 -26.16 5.01
C LYS A 243 0.15 -26.55 5.38
N LEU A 244 -0.87 -25.96 4.76
CA LEU A 244 -2.26 -26.40 4.94
C LEU A 244 -2.45 -27.87 4.53
N ALA A 245 -1.73 -28.34 3.50
CA ALA A 245 -1.80 -29.73 3.04
C ALA A 245 -1.52 -30.75 4.18
N ASP A 246 -0.54 -30.42 5.03
CA ASP A 246 -0.10 -31.27 6.14
C ASP A 246 -1.07 -31.23 7.34
N ASN A 247 -2.07 -30.32 7.30
CA ASN A 247 -2.99 -30.06 8.39
C ASN A 247 -4.44 -30.43 8.07
N VAL A 248 -4.69 -31.10 6.93
CA VAL A 248 -6.04 -31.54 6.56
C VAL A 248 -6.59 -32.49 7.61
N GLY A 249 -7.77 -32.17 8.13
CA GLY A 249 -8.42 -32.90 9.22
C GLY A 249 -8.10 -32.38 10.62
N ASN A 250 -7.12 -31.49 10.77
CA ASN A 250 -6.80 -30.86 12.05
C ASN A 250 -7.60 -29.57 12.25
N GLU A 251 -7.74 -29.15 13.52
CA GLU A 251 -8.26 -27.83 13.84
C GLU A 251 -7.17 -26.78 13.65
N ILE A 252 -7.44 -25.77 12.82
CA ILE A 252 -6.50 -24.70 12.49
C ILE A 252 -7.12 -23.33 12.74
N ILE A 253 -6.28 -22.30 12.76
CA ILE A 253 -6.65 -20.89 12.70
C ILE A 253 -5.99 -20.28 11.48
N VAL A 254 -6.80 -19.73 10.58
CA VAL A 254 -6.31 -18.98 9.42
C VAL A 254 -6.47 -17.49 9.66
N PHE A 255 -5.57 -16.70 9.10
CA PHE A 255 -5.60 -15.23 9.10
C PHE A 255 -5.58 -14.73 7.65
N GLY A 256 -6.48 -13.81 7.31
CA GLY A 256 -6.50 -13.21 5.99
C GLY A 256 -7.67 -12.26 5.76
N GLY A 257 -7.63 -11.53 4.65
CA GLY A 257 -8.67 -10.56 4.29
C GLY A 257 -9.76 -11.20 3.43
N ILE A 258 -11.02 -10.84 3.68
CA ILE A 258 -12.14 -11.37 2.89
C ILE A 258 -12.17 -10.65 1.52
N SER A 259 -12.21 -11.41 0.42
CA SER A 259 -12.42 -10.83 -0.92
C SER A 259 -13.89 -10.79 -1.29
N ASP A 260 -14.61 -11.88 -1.05
CA ASP A 260 -15.98 -12.08 -1.53
C ASP A 260 -16.84 -12.79 -0.50
N ILE A 261 -18.11 -12.40 -0.44
CA ILE A 261 -19.15 -13.08 0.35
C ILE A 261 -20.24 -13.52 -0.64
N LEU A 262 -20.29 -14.81 -0.93
CA LEU A 262 -21.19 -15.38 -1.93
C LEU A 262 -22.45 -15.93 -1.27
N THR A 263 -23.52 -15.13 -1.29
CA THR A 263 -24.81 -15.43 -0.63
C THR A 263 -25.94 -15.81 -1.59
N LYS A 264 -25.66 -15.91 -2.90
CA LYS A 264 -26.70 -16.18 -3.92
C LYS A 264 -27.26 -17.62 -3.90
N LYS A 265 -26.54 -18.56 -3.29
CA LYS A 265 -26.91 -19.99 -3.18
C LYS A 265 -26.29 -20.58 -1.93
N THR A 266 -26.86 -21.66 -1.41
CA THR A 266 -26.32 -22.39 -0.26
C THR A 266 -25.34 -23.50 -0.70
N PRO A 267 -24.31 -23.81 0.13
CA PRO A 267 -23.89 -23.03 1.30
C PRO A 267 -23.32 -21.66 0.90
N TYR A 268 -23.40 -20.68 1.81
CA TYR A 268 -22.74 -19.40 1.60
C TYR A 268 -21.23 -19.59 1.72
N LEU A 269 -20.47 -18.82 0.95
CA LEU A 269 -19.00 -18.90 0.93
C LEU A 269 -18.40 -17.53 1.23
N ILE A 270 -17.56 -17.45 2.25
CA ILE A 270 -16.68 -16.31 2.50
C ILE A 270 -15.30 -16.69 1.97
N ARG A 271 -14.78 -15.92 1.01
CA ARG A 271 -13.51 -16.21 0.35
C ARG A 271 -12.39 -15.37 0.91
N ILE A 272 -11.27 -16.01 1.19
CA ILE A 272 -10.00 -15.35 1.50
C ILE A 272 -9.01 -15.75 0.40
N PRO A 273 -8.56 -14.80 -0.45
CA PRO A 273 -7.66 -15.10 -1.53
C PRO A 273 -6.25 -15.39 -1.00
N HIS A 274 -5.59 -16.37 -1.61
CA HIS A 274 -4.15 -16.55 -1.48
C HIS A 274 -3.43 -15.89 -2.66
N ASN A 275 -3.89 -16.17 -3.87
CA ASN A 275 -3.43 -15.56 -5.12
C ASN A 275 -4.61 -15.44 -6.12
N LYS A 276 -4.34 -15.21 -7.42
CA LYS A 276 -5.42 -15.09 -8.44
C LYS A 276 -6.22 -16.37 -8.63
N GLU A 277 -5.60 -17.52 -8.41
CA GLU A 277 -6.11 -18.83 -8.77
C GLU A 277 -6.63 -19.57 -7.53
N GLU A 278 -5.96 -19.37 -6.41
CA GLU A 278 -6.21 -20.09 -5.16
C GLU A 278 -6.84 -19.18 -4.09
N SER A 279 -7.81 -19.76 -3.40
CA SER A 279 -8.54 -19.13 -2.32
C SER A 279 -8.87 -20.16 -1.24
N PHE A 280 -8.84 -19.74 0.01
CA PHE A 280 -9.43 -20.46 1.12
C PHE A 280 -10.92 -20.10 1.25
N GLU A 281 -11.77 -21.08 1.56
CA GLU A 281 -13.21 -20.86 1.71
C GLU A 281 -13.68 -21.13 3.15
N ILE A 282 -14.40 -20.19 3.73
CA ILE A 282 -15.18 -20.44 4.95
C ILE A 282 -16.61 -20.73 4.51
N VAL A 283 -17.10 -21.92 4.84
CA VAL A 283 -18.37 -22.45 4.37
C VAL A 283 -19.43 -22.31 5.45
N VAL A 284 -20.57 -21.71 5.11
CA VAL A 284 -21.70 -21.54 6.02
C VAL A 284 -22.92 -22.27 5.44
N TYR A 285 -23.30 -23.38 6.07
CA TYR A 285 -24.46 -24.17 5.65
C TYR A 285 -25.79 -23.54 6.07
N GLU A 286 -26.88 -24.06 5.51
CA GLU A 286 -28.23 -23.50 5.62
C GLU A 286 -28.68 -23.31 7.08
N GLU A 287 -28.32 -24.23 7.96
CA GLU A 287 -28.64 -24.16 9.39
C GLU A 287 -27.86 -23.10 10.17
N TYR A 288 -26.83 -22.49 9.57
CA TYR A 288 -25.93 -21.50 10.20
C TYR A 288 -25.93 -20.13 9.51
N LEU A 289 -26.83 -19.88 8.54
CA LEU A 289 -26.82 -18.63 7.78
C LEU A 289 -27.04 -17.37 8.63
N ASN A 290 -27.71 -17.51 9.78
CA ASN A 290 -27.89 -16.41 10.74
C ASN A 290 -26.56 -15.86 11.26
N LEU A 291 -25.50 -16.68 11.31
CA LEU A 291 -24.18 -16.26 11.77
C LEU A 291 -23.60 -15.11 10.93
N ILE A 292 -23.90 -15.05 9.63
CA ILE A 292 -23.41 -13.96 8.75
C ILE A 292 -23.88 -12.59 9.26
N ASN A 293 -25.15 -12.51 9.66
CA ASN A 293 -25.76 -11.29 10.18
C ASN A 293 -25.31 -11.02 11.62
N GLU A 294 -25.28 -12.05 12.47
CA GLU A 294 -24.87 -11.90 13.88
C GLU A 294 -23.43 -11.43 14.03
N MET A 295 -22.55 -11.88 13.15
CA MET A 295 -21.15 -11.46 13.14
C MET A 295 -20.93 -10.20 12.31
N ASP A 296 -21.93 -9.68 11.59
CA ASP A 296 -21.78 -8.53 10.71
C ASP A 296 -20.57 -8.69 9.76
N ILE A 297 -20.57 -9.80 8.99
CA ILE A 297 -19.41 -10.17 8.14
C ILE A 297 -19.14 -9.11 7.06
N ASP A 298 -20.18 -8.45 6.57
CA ASP A 298 -20.05 -7.41 5.55
C ASP A 298 -19.15 -6.25 6.02
N THR A 299 -19.17 -5.89 7.30
CA THR A 299 -18.29 -4.83 7.84
C THR A 299 -16.84 -5.26 8.04
N LYS A 300 -16.56 -6.57 7.95
CA LYS A 300 -15.22 -7.14 8.09
C LYS A 300 -14.51 -7.32 6.75
N GLN A 301 -15.20 -7.13 5.63
CA GLN A 301 -14.63 -7.34 4.30
C GLN A 301 -13.36 -6.50 4.05
N GLU A 302 -13.30 -5.32 4.65
CA GLU A 302 -12.19 -4.38 4.49
C GLU A 302 -11.01 -4.62 5.46
N TYR A 303 -11.06 -5.66 6.29
CA TYR A 303 -10.06 -5.96 7.33
C TYR A 303 -9.54 -7.39 7.24
N TYR A 304 -8.54 -7.71 8.04
CA TYR A 304 -8.13 -9.09 8.25
C TYR A 304 -8.95 -9.73 9.36
N ILE A 305 -9.33 -10.98 9.17
CA ILE A 305 -10.03 -11.78 10.18
C ILE A 305 -9.22 -13.02 10.50
N TYR A 306 -9.47 -13.55 11.69
CA TYR A 306 -9.10 -14.90 12.06
C TYR A 306 -10.31 -15.82 11.88
N ALA A 307 -10.08 -17.03 11.38
CA ALA A 307 -11.11 -18.04 11.31
C ALA A 307 -10.58 -19.40 11.79
N LYS A 308 -11.31 -20.01 12.72
CA LYS A 308 -10.96 -21.27 13.38
C LYS A 308 -11.89 -22.38 12.95
N GLY A 309 -11.33 -23.54 12.62
CA GLY A 309 -12.14 -24.73 12.35
C GLY A 309 -11.31 -25.92 11.89
N LYS A 310 -12.00 -27.05 11.70
CA LYS A 310 -11.39 -28.25 11.15
C LYS A 310 -11.14 -28.07 9.66
N LEU A 311 -9.86 -28.10 9.25
CA LEU A 311 -9.47 -27.96 7.85
C LEU A 311 -9.98 -29.15 7.03
N GLY A 312 -10.65 -28.86 5.93
CA GLY A 312 -11.07 -29.82 4.93
C GLY A 312 -10.67 -29.40 3.51
N ILE A 313 -10.89 -30.30 2.56
CA ILE A 313 -10.74 -30.03 1.13
C ILE A 313 -12.06 -30.36 0.43
N TYR A 314 -12.56 -29.43 -0.38
CA TYR A 314 -13.70 -29.67 -1.26
C TYR A 314 -13.41 -29.14 -2.66
N LYS A 315 -13.56 -29.99 -3.67
CA LYS A 315 -13.27 -29.66 -5.08
C LYS A 315 -11.89 -28.99 -5.27
N GLY A 316 -10.88 -29.47 -4.54
CA GLY A 316 -9.51 -28.97 -4.61
C GLY A 316 -9.24 -27.67 -3.83
N LYS A 317 -10.22 -27.14 -3.08
CA LYS A 317 -10.05 -25.94 -2.26
C LYS A 317 -9.96 -26.29 -0.78
N TYR A 318 -9.03 -25.65 -0.08
CA TYR A 318 -8.99 -25.65 1.38
C TYR A 318 -10.19 -24.88 1.95
N GLN A 319 -10.82 -25.45 2.95
CA GLN A 319 -11.97 -24.83 3.60
C GLN A 319 -12.11 -25.22 5.07
N ILE A 320 -12.83 -24.38 5.81
CA ILE A 320 -13.38 -24.73 7.13
C ILE A 320 -14.88 -24.48 7.13
N GLU A 321 -15.59 -25.20 8.00
CA GLU A 321 -17.02 -25.01 8.19
C GLU A 321 -17.29 -24.11 9.39
N LEU A 322 -18.14 -23.11 9.18
CA LEU A 322 -18.58 -22.21 10.23
C LEU A 322 -19.88 -22.73 10.85
N ARG A 323 -19.84 -22.93 12.17
CA ARG A 323 -20.92 -23.51 12.98
C ARG A 323 -21.25 -22.67 14.23
N ASN A 324 -20.35 -21.78 14.64
CA ASN A 324 -20.52 -20.87 15.78
C ASN A 324 -19.82 -19.53 15.50
N LYS A 325 -20.35 -18.43 16.05
CA LYS A 325 -19.78 -17.08 15.97
C LYS A 325 -18.36 -16.97 16.53
N ASP A 326 -18.01 -17.77 17.55
CA ASP A 326 -16.67 -17.70 18.19
C ASP A 326 -15.55 -18.24 17.29
N GLN A 327 -15.90 -18.83 16.13
CA GLN A 327 -14.93 -19.29 15.15
C GLN A 327 -14.36 -18.17 14.28
N ILE A 328 -14.99 -16.99 14.22
CA ILE A 328 -14.47 -15.85 13.45
C ILE A 328 -14.36 -14.65 14.37
N TRP A 329 -13.19 -14.00 14.36
CA TRP A 329 -12.99 -12.77 15.09
C TRP A 329 -12.03 -11.84 14.34
N MET A 330 -12.01 -10.59 14.79
CA MET A 330 -11.13 -9.54 14.31
C MET A 330 -10.51 -8.87 15.54
N GLU A 331 -9.20 -8.63 15.48
CA GLU A 331 -8.45 -7.87 16.50
C GLU A 331 -8.44 -6.37 16.20
#